data_AF-A0A7V5K4Y4-F1
#
_entry.id   AF-A0A7V5K4Y4-F1
#
_cell.length_a   1.000
_cell.length_b   1.000
_cell.length_c   1.000
_cell.angle_alpha   90.00
_cell.angle_beta   90.00
_cell.angle_gamma   90.00
#
_symmetry.space_group_name_H-M   'P 1'
#
loop_
_entity.id
_entity.type
_entity.pdbx_description
1 polymer ?
#
loop_
_entity_poly.entity_id
_entity_poly.type
_entity_poly.pdbx_seq_one_letter_code
_entity_poly.pdbx_strand_id
1 'polypeptide(L)'
;MPSIRSVSNPRESGENDALQAAAAMRKGKVVDLTASLALTASRLSLAHHLPMADSIILATAEEFNASIWTQDSHLKDMAHVRYLPKAMLPKRPPVEHE
;
A
#
# COMPACT_ATOMS: atom_id res chain seq x y z
N MET A 1 19.46 13.14 -38.67
CA MET A 1 18.11 12.58 -38.43
C MET A 1 17.84 12.64 -36.93
N PRO A 2 16.89 13.45 -36.44
CA PRO A 2 16.54 13.42 -35.03
C PRO A 2 15.69 12.17 -34.73
N SER A 3 16.06 11.45 -33.69
CA SER A 3 15.32 10.30 -33.16
C SER A 3 14.00 10.77 -32.55
N ILE A 4 12.88 10.21 -33.00
CA ILE A 4 11.55 10.45 -32.45
C ILE A 4 11.58 9.96 -31.00
N ARG A 5 11.64 10.87 -30.03
CA ARG A 5 11.40 10.53 -28.63
C ARG A 5 9.94 10.12 -28.51
N SER A 6 9.71 8.86 -28.18
CA SER A 6 8.40 8.34 -27.79
C SER A 6 7.87 9.20 -26.65
N VAL A 7 6.80 9.94 -26.93
CA VAL A 7 6.04 10.67 -25.91
C VAL A 7 5.32 9.61 -25.09
N SER A 8 5.81 9.34 -23.88
CA SER A 8 5.18 8.38 -22.97
C SER A 8 3.82 8.90 -22.54
N ASN A 9 2.76 8.19 -22.91
CA ASN A 9 1.38 8.49 -22.55
C ASN A 9 1.21 8.38 -21.01
N PRO A 10 0.59 9.37 -20.33
CA PRO A 10 0.40 9.33 -18.88
C PRO A 10 -0.37 8.09 -18.39
N ARG A 11 -1.29 7.56 -19.22
CA ARG A 11 -2.02 6.32 -18.94
C ARG A 11 -1.09 5.11 -18.90
N GLU A 12 -0.24 4.97 -19.92
CA GLU A 12 0.75 3.87 -20.02
C GLU A 12 1.78 3.93 -18.89
N SER A 13 2.16 5.15 -18.47
CA SER A 13 3.07 5.34 -17.34
C SER A 13 2.44 4.88 -16.01
N GLY A 14 1.17 5.23 -15.77
CA GLY A 14 0.44 4.79 -14.58
C GLY A 14 0.16 3.29 -14.56
N GLU A 15 -0.14 2.69 -15.71
CA GLU A 15 -0.31 1.24 -15.85
C GLU A 15 0.99 0.49 -15.56
N ASN A 16 2.13 0.99 -16.07
CA ASN A 16 3.43 0.40 -15.78
C ASN A 16 3.81 0.51 -14.30
N ASP A 17 3.57 1.65 -13.65
CA ASP A 17 3.79 1.83 -12.22
C ASP A 17 2.93 0.86 -11.38
N ALA A 18 1.66 0.67 -11.76
CA ALA A 18 0.77 -0.29 -11.12
C ALA A 18 1.24 -1.75 -11.31
N LEU A 19 1.73 -2.09 -12.51
CA LEU A 19 2.30 -3.41 -12.79
C LEU A 19 3.56 -3.67 -11.96
N GLN A 20 4.44 -2.68 -11.82
CA GLN A 20 5.63 -2.77 -10.98
C GLN A 20 5.27 -2.94 -9.50
N ALA A 21 4.28 -2.19 -9.01
CA ALA A 21 3.76 -2.35 -7.66
C ALA A 21 3.20 -3.77 -7.45
N ALA A 22 2.41 -4.29 -8.39
CA ALA A 22 1.88 -5.64 -8.33
C ALA A 22 2.98 -6.72 -8.35
N ALA A 23 4.01 -6.54 -9.17
CA ALA A 23 5.16 -7.43 -9.19
C ALA A 23 5.95 -7.40 -7.88
N ALA A 24 6.11 -6.22 -7.27
CA ALA A 24 6.75 -6.08 -5.96
C ALA A 24 5.95 -6.77 -4.85
N MET A 25 4.62 -6.62 -4.82
CA MET A 25 3.74 -7.29 -3.86
C MET A 25 3.87 -8.82 -3.91
N ARG A 26 4.05 -9.39 -5.11
CA ARG A 26 4.23 -10.84 -5.30
C ARG A 26 5.58 -11.40 -4.84
N LYS A 27 6.56 -10.55 -4.49
CA LYS A 27 7.85 -11.01 -3.93
C LYS A 27 7.72 -11.50 -2.48
N GLY A 28 6.67 -11.06 -1.78
CA GLY A 28 6.36 -11.52 -0.42
C GLY A 28 5.46 -12.75 -0.40
N LYS A 29 5.17 -13.23 0.81
CA LYS A 29 4.10 -14.22 1.01
C LYS A 29 2.75 -13.54 0.79
N VAL A 30 2.03 -13.95 -0.24
CA VAL A 30 0.63 -13.56 -0.43
C VAL A 30 -0.24 -14.38 0.52
N VAL A 31 -1.05 -13.69 1.32
CA VAL A 31 -1.99 -14.31 2.26
C VAL A 31 -3.38 -14.17 1.68
N ASP A 32 -4.09 -15.29 1.54
CA ASP A 32 -5.47 -15.30 1.08
C ASP A 32 -6.41 -14.77 2.18
N LEU A 33 -7.41 -13.98 1.79
CA LEU A 33 -8.47 -13.55 2.69
C LEU A 33 -9.44 -14.70 2.93
N THR A 34 -9.18 -15.50 3.95
CA THR A 34 -10.05 -16.60 4.38
C THR A 34 -11.24 -16.09 5.19
N ALA A 35 -12.29 -16.91 5.32
CA ALA A 35 -13.45 -16.56 6.14
C ALA A 35 -13.09 -16.32 7.62
N SER A 36 -12.15 -17.09 8.17
CA SER A 36 -11.67 -16.89 9.56
C SER A 36 -10.94 -15.56 9.70
N LEU A 37 -10.04 -15.23 8.76
CA LEU A 37 -9.32 -13.96 8.77
C LEU A 37 -10.28 -12.77 8.61
N ALA A 38 -11.28 -12.89 7.74
CA ALA A 38 -12.31 -11.87 7.54
C ALA A 38 -13.17 -11.65 8.81
N LEU A 39 -13.51 -12.72 9.54
CA LEU A 39 -14.23 -12.60 10.80
C LEU A 39 -13.37 -11.90 11.87
N THR A 40 -12.08 -12.23 11.97
CA THR A 40 -11.16 -11.53 12.88
C THR A 40 -11.05 -10.05 12.51
N ALA A 41 -10.84 -9.74 11.24
CA ALA A 41 -10.79 -8.36 10.74
C ALA A 41 -12.08 -7.59 11.06
N SER A 42 -13.26 -8.20 10.90
CA SER A 42 -14.54 -7.55 11.23
C SER A 42 -14.65 -7.18 12.71
N ARG A 43 -14.14 -8.05 13.61
CA ARG A 43 -14.11 -7.77 15.05
C ARG A 43 -13.15 -6.64 15.39
N LEU A 44 -11.96 -6.64 14.79
CA LEU A 44 -10.97 -5.57 14.96
C LEU A 44 -11.49 -4.23 14.43
N SER A 45 -12.17 -4.24 13.29
CA SER A 45 -12.81 -3.05 12.71
C SER A 45 -13.78 -2.40 13.69
N LEU A 46 -14.65 -3.20 14.32
CA LEU A 46 -15.60 -2.72 15.32
C LEU A 46 -14.90 -2.29 16.61
N ALA A 47 -13.92 -3.05 17.10
CA ALA A 47 -13.23 -2.79 18.35
C ALA A 47 -12.37 -1.52 18.31
N HIS A 48 -11.75 -1.23 17.16
CA HIS A 48 -10.83 -0.11 16.99
C HIS A 48 -11.40 1.02 16.13
N HIS A 49 -12.65 0.91 15.68
CA HIS A 49 -13.28 1.83 14.71
C HIS A 49 -12.43 2.02 13.44
N LEU A 50 -11.75 0.96 13.01
CA LEU A 50 -10.88 0.99 11.84
C LEU A 50 -11.68 0.72 10.55
N PRO A 51 -11.31 1.37 9.43
CA PRO A 51 -11.75 0.94 8.12
C PRO A 51 -11.48 -0.55 7.89
N MET A 52 -12.35 -1.22 7.14
CA MET A 52 -12.26 -2.67 6.95
C MET A 52 -10.92 -3.10 6.32
N ALA A 53 -10.38 -2.31 5.38
CA ALA A 53 -9.09 -2.59 4.75
C ALA A 53 -7.95 -2.61 5.79
N ASP A 54 -7.89 -1.59 6.66
CA ASP A 54 -6.90 -1.49 7.73
C ASP A 54 -7.03 -2.64 8.74
N SER A 55 -8.27 -3.05 8.99
CA SER A 55 -8.58 -4.17 9.89
C SER A 55 -8.14 -5.52 9.32
N ILE A 56 -8.24 -5.72 8.00
CA ILE A 56 -7.71 -6.92 7.32
C ILE A 56 -6.19 -6.97 7.44
N ILE A 57 -5.52 -5.83 7.24
CA ILE A 57 -4.06 -5.72 7.40
C ILE A 57 -3.67 -6.06 8.85
N LEU A 58 -4.37 -5.50 9.85
CA LEU A 58 -4.11 -5.76 11.27
C LEU A 58 -4.34 -7.22 11.64
N ALA A 59 -5.48 -7.81 11.25
CA ALA A 59 -5.79 -9.21 11.49
C ALA A 59 -4.73 -10.14 10.89
N THR A 60 -4.25 -9.82 9.67
CA THR A 60 -3.21 -10.60 8.99
C THR A 60 -1.90 -10.53 9.78
N ALA A 61 -1.54 -9.34 10.28
CA ALA A 61 -0.34 -9.18 11.07
C ALA A 61 -0.42 -9.94 12.41
N GLU A 62 -1.56 -9.91 13.09
CA GLU A 62 -1.78 -10.68 14.33
C GLU A 62 -1.67 -12.19 14.09
N GLU A 63 -2.30 -12.71 13.03
CA GLU A 63 -2.27 -14.15 12.69
C GLU A 63 -0.84 -14.68 12.46
N PHE A 64 0.02 -13.86 11.84
CA PHE A 64 1.40 -14.22 11.53
C PHE A 64 2.43 -13.66 12.53
N ASN A 65 2.00 -13.00 13.61
CA ASN A 65 2.86 -12.27 14.53
C ASN A 65 3.87 -11.35 13.81
N ALA A 66 3.39 -10.66 12.78
CA ALA A 66 4.19 -9.81 11.90
C ALA A 66 4.15 -8.35 12.36
N SER A 67 5.19 -7.58 12.00
CA SER A 67 5.18 -6.12 12.17
C SER A 67 4.62 -5.43 10.93
N ILE A 68 3.72 -4.47 11.12
CA ILE A 68 3.20 -3.64 10.03
C ILE A 68 4.08 -2.41 9.87
N TRP A 69 4.70 -2.24 8.71
CA TRP A 69 5.38 -1.00 8.34
C TRP A 69 4.44 -0.16 7.50
N THR A 70 4.12 1.05 7.95
CA THR A 70 3.14 1.90 7.26
C THR A 70 3.45 3.39 7.39
N GLN A 71 3.00 4.16 6.40
CA GLN A 71 2.93 5.63 6.47
C GLN A 71 1.50 6.12 6.73
N ASP A 72 0.55 5.20 6.91
CA ASP A 72 -0.83 5.51 7.25
C ASP A 72 -0.98 5.73 8.75
N SER A 73 -1.44 6.93 9.12
CA SER A 73 -1.61 7.32 10.51
C SER A 73 -2.79 6.64 11.20
N HIS A 74 -3.75 6.07 10.46
CA HIS A 74 -4.88 5.35 11.07
C HIS A 74 -4.43 4.11 11.87
N LEU A 75 -3.30 3.51 11.50
CA LEU A 75 -2.74 2.33 12.16
C LEU A 75 -1.69 2.66 13.22
N LYS A 76 -1.27 3.93 13.36
CA LYS A 76 -0.06 4.31 14.12
C LYS A 76 -0.06 3.85 15.58
N ASP A 77 -1.24 3.77 16.19
CA ASP A 77 -1.41 3.45 17.61
C ASP A 77 -1.75 1.97 17.85
N MET A 78 -1.76 1.14 16.79
CA MET A 78 -2.04 -0.29 16.90
C MET A 78 -0.80 -1.08 17.33
N ALA A 79 -1.02 -2.20 18.02
CA ALA A 79 0.05 -3.11 18.40
C ALA A 79 0.81 -3.62 17.15
N HIS A 80 2.12 -3.83 17.30
CA HIS A 80 3.00 -4.33 16.22
C HIS A 80 3.13 -3.40 15.00
N VAL A 81 2.68 -2.15 15.09
CA VAL A 81 2.85 -1.15 14.02
C VAL A 81 4.16 -0.37 14.17
N ARG A 82 4.85 -0.21 13.04
CA ARG A 82 6.02 0.64 12.83
C ARG A 82 5.61 1.75 11.87
N TYR A 83 5.09 2.83 12.44
CA TYR A 83 4.70 4.01 11.67
C TYR A 83 5.92 4.83 11.24
N LEU A 84 5.99 5.15 9.95
CA LEU A 84 6.97 6.04 9.36
C LEU A 84 6.26 7.29 8.84
N PRO A 85 6.55 8.49 9.35
CA PRO A 85 6.00 9.71 8.81
C PRO A 85 6.38 9.87 7.34
N LYS A 86 5.44 10.35 6.52
CA LYS A 86 5.72 10.62 5.11
C LYS A 86 6.82 11.67 5.00
N ALA A 87 7.94 11.31 4.40
CA ALA A 87 9.00 12.27 4.11
C ALA A 87 8.46 13.33 3.13
N MET A 88 8.63 14.60 3.47
CA MET A 88 8.25 15.70 2.60
C MET A 88 9.31 15.82 1.49
N LEU A 89 9.20 14.99 0.45
CA LEU A 89 9.99 15.16 -0.76
C LEU A 89 9.48 16.40 -1.51
N PRO A 90 10.36 17.22 -2.10
CA PRO A 90 9.94 18.30 -2.97
C PRO A 90 9.06 17.72 -4.08
N LYS A 91 7.90 18.35 -4.33
CA LYS A 91 7.02 17.94 -5.42
C LYS A 91 7.84 17.91 -6.70
N ARG A 92 7.70 16.83 -7.48
CA ARG A 92 8.35 16.73 -8.79
C ARG A 92 7.98 17.99 -9.58
N PRO A 93 8.96 18.72 -10.16
CA PRO A 93 8.65 19.93 -10.91
C PRO A 93 7.66 19.59 -12.03
N PRO A 94 6.80 20.55 -12.45
CA PRO A 94 5.96 20.37 -13.61
C PRO A 94 6.82 19.90 -14.77
N VAL A 95 6.36 18.89 -15.51
CA VAL A 95 7.01 18.53 -16.77
C VAL A 95 6.76 19.71 -17.70
N GLU A 96 7.79 20.51 -17.95
CA GLU A 96 7.71 21.58 -18.95
C GLU A 96 7.48 20.92 -20.31
N HIS A 97 6.35 21.24 -20.93
CA HIS A 97 6.06 20.90 -22.30
C HIS A 97 6.73 21.96 -23.18
N GLU A 98 7.83 21.60 -23.84
CA GLU A 98 8.40 22.35 -24.98
C GLU A 98 8.12 21.59 -26.29
#